data_AF-A0A2E7ASE0-F1
#
_entry.id   AF-A0A2E7ASE0-F1
#
_cell.length_a   1.000
_cell.length_b   1.000
_cell.length_c   1.000
_cell.angle_alpha   90.00
_cell.angle_beta   90.00
_cell.angle_gamma   90.00
#
_symmetry.space_group_name_H-M   'P 1'
#
loop_
_entity.id
_entity.type
_entity.pdbx_description
1 polymer ?
#
loop_
_entity_poly.entity_id
_entity_poly.type
_entity_poly.pdbx_seq_one_letter_code
_entity_poly.pdbx_strand_id
1 'polypeptide(L)'
;MALWRVKQAAEYLGIRPKTLYEWVRFGRVPYRKIGFNVRFDPEELKQWIEGQSQGFDSDDTSVPRPEAPDSKTLSHLAVEASTVLRDLEKDVGTNLSFPQRRKLLELAKKLEQAANDLDA
;
A
#
# COMPACT_ATOMS: atom_id res chain seq x y z
N MET A 1 -1.84 20.82 22.80
CA MET A 1 -0.69 19.88 22.79
C MET A 1 0.62 20.66 22.86
N ALA A 2 1.61 20.17 23.60
CA ALA A 2 2.92 20.81 23.74
C ALA A 2 3.89 20.30 22.67
N LEU A 3 4.40 21.21 21.82
CA LEU A 3 5.39 20.91 20.79
C LEU A 3 6.79 20.76 21.39
N TRP A 4 7.39 19.59 21.23
CA TRP A 4 8.74 19.30 21.68
C TRP A 4 9.80 19.99 20.81
N ARG A 5 10.88 20.41 21.47
CA ARG A 5 12.10 20.85 20.77
C ARG A 5 12.96 19.63 20.43
N VAL A 6 13.90 19.81 19.51
CA VAL A 6 14.90 18.79 19.12
C VAL A 6 15.51 18.10 20.35
N LYS A 7 15.86 18.87 21.39
CA LYS A 7 16.45 18.31 22.62
C LYS A 7 15.52 17.33 23.35
N GLN A 8 14.25 17.69 23.51
CA GLN A 8 13.25 16.83 24.18
C GLN A 8 12.96 15.58 23.35
N ALA A 9 12.81 15.73 22.03
CA ALA A 9 12.61 14.59 21.13
C ALA A 9 13.84 13.64 21.15
N ALA A 10 15.05 14.19 21.19
CA ALA A 10 16.29 13.42 21.28
C ALA A 10 16.42 12.66 22.61
N GLU A 11 16.09 13.31 23.74
CA GLU A 11 16.05 12.67 25.05
C GLU A 11 15.01 11.55 25.10
N TYR A 12 13.84 11.75 24.49
CA TYR A 12 12.78 10.75 24.40
C TYR A 12 13.18 9.53 23.55
N LEU A 13 13.81 9.76 22.39
CA LEU A 13 14.31 8.71 21.50
C LEU A 13 15.59 8.04 22.01
N GLY A 14 16.25 8.59 23.04
CA GLY A 14 17.55 8.10 23.52
C GLY A 14 18.69 8.31 22.51
N ILE A 15 18.55 9.25 21.57
CA ILE A 15 19.57 9.53 20.54
C ILE A 15 20.26 10.87 20.77
N ARG A 16 21.43 11.06 20.17
CA ARG A 16 22.13 12.34 20.23
C ARG A 16 21.36 13.40 19.42
N PRO A 17 21.25 14.65 19.92
CA PRO A 17 20.51 15.70 19.22
C PRO A 17 21.10 16.01 17.84
N LYS A 18 22.41 15.83 17.66
CA LYS A 18 23.09 15.97 16.37
C LYS A 18 22.57 14.95 15.34
N THR A 19 22.40 13.70 15.74
CA THR A 19 21.87 12.63 14.89
C THR A 19 20.40 12.90 14.54
N LEU A 20 19.62 13.40 15.49
CA LEU A 20 18.24 13.81 15.22
C LEU A 20 18.17 14.97 14.21
N TYR A 21 19.11 15.94 14.27
CA TYR A 21 19.23 16.99 13.26
C TYR A 21 19.54 16.43 11.87
N GLU A 22 20.42 15.43 11.78
CA GLU A 22 20.71 14.76 10.51
C GLU A 22 19.47 14.07 9.97
N TRP A 23 18.69 13.37 10.81
CA TRP A 23 17.45 12.71 10.39
C TRP A 23 16.39 13.69 9.90
N VAL A 24 16.28 14.86 10.53
CA VAL A 24 15.41 15.95 10.06
C VAL A 24 15.88 16.44 8.70
N ARG A 25 17.19 16.59 8.49
CA ARG A 25 17.77 17.01 7.21
C ARG A 25 17.53 15.99 6.10
N PHE A 26 17.57 14.70 6.43
CA PHE A 26 17.24 13.60 5.51
C PHE A 26 15.73 13.38 5.34
N GLY A 27 14.88 14.06 6.10
CA GLY A 27 13.42 13.86 6.06
C GLY A 27 12.97 12.50 6.58
N ARG A 28 13.77 11.85 7.44
CA ARG A 28 13.48 10.52 8.02
C ARG A 28 12.48 10.58 9.17
N VAL A 29 12.39 11.71 9.85
CA VAL A 29 11.55 11.93 11.04
C VAL A 29 10.47 12.97 10.74
N PRO A 30 9.24 12.81 11.28
CA PRO A 30 8.21 13.83 11.15
C PRO A 30 8.63 15.10 11.90
N TYR A 31 8.64 16.22 11.20
CA TYR A 31 8.96 17.51 11.79
C TYR A 31 8.01 18.59 11.30
N ARG A 32 7.69 19.53 12.19
CA ARG A 32 6.83 20.66 11.89
C ARG A 32 7.67 21.93 11.92
N LYS A 33 7.77 22.58 10.76
CA LYS A 33 8.50 23.84 10.62
C LYS A 33 7.60 24.99 11.01
N ILE A 34 7.89 25.62 12.15
CA ILE A 34 7.15 26.79 12.64
C ILE A 34 8.10 27.99 12.53
N GLY A 35 7.99 28.70 11.41
CA GLY A 35 8.91 29.79 11.05
C GLY A 35 10.34 29.27 10.83
N PHE A 36 11.28 29.75 11.65
CA PHE A 36 12.68 29.31 11.64
C PHE A 36 12.96 28.11 12.57
N ASN A 37 12.01 27.77 13.45
CA ASN A 37 12.21 26.71 14.43
C ASN A 37 11.59 25.40 13.98
N VAL A 38 12.34 24.32 14.16
CA VAL A 38 11.86 22.94 13.99
C VAL A 38 11.24 22.48 15.30
N ARG A 39 10.01 21.98 15.22
CA ARG A 39 9.26 21.42 16.35
C ARG A 39 8.81 20.01 16.02
N PHE A 40 8.66 19.20 17.07
CA PHE A 40 8.20 17.82 16.98
C PHE A 40 6.91 17.71 17.76
N ASP A 41 5.91 17.07 17.16
CA ASP A 41 4.72 16.66 17.89
C ASP A 41 4.99 15.29 18.55
N PRO A 42 4.78 15.15 19.87
CA PRO A 42 5.00 13.89 20.55
C PRO A 42 4.12 12.76 20.02
N GLU A 43 2.89 13.07 19.57
CA GLU A 43 2.01 12.07 18.97
C GLU A 43 2.48 11.60 17.59
N GLU A 44 2.97 12.51 16.75
CA GLU A 44 3.57 12.14 15.46
C GLU A 44 4.85 11.32 15.67
N LEU A 45 5.66 11.70 16.67
CA LEU A 45 6.88 10.98 17.00
C LEU A 45 6.60 9.57 17.51
N LYS A 46 5.55 9.38 18.34
CA LYS A 46 5.14 8.04 18.82
C LYS A 46 4.71 7.16 17.64
N GLN A 47 3.88 7.69 16.73
CA GLN A 47 3.38 6.95 15.58
C GLN A 47 4.51 6.57 14.63
N TRP A 48 5.49 7.46 14.47
CA TRP A 48 6.67 7.18 13.68
C TRP A 48 7.51 6.04 14.28
N ILE A 49 7.71 6.01 15.61
CA ILE A 49 8.44 4.92 16.27
C ILE A 49 7.71 3.59 16.11
N GLU A 50 6.38 3.60 16.23
CA GLU A 50 5.53 2.41 16.03
C GLU A 50 5.68 1.87 14.60
N GLY A 51 5.59 2.74 13.59
CA GLY A 51 5.78 2.37 12.19
C GLY A 51 7.22 2.00 11.81
N GLN A 52 8.24 2.41 12.56
CA GLN A 52 9.64 2.00 12.35
C GLN A 52 10.01 0.68 13.05
N SER A 53 9.33 0.34 14.15
CA SER A 53 9.53 -0.94 14.85
C SER A 53 8.96 -2.12 14.07
N GLN A 54 8.03 -1.85 13.14
CA GLN A 54 7.57 -2.80 12.12
C GLN A 54 8.51 -2.79 10.90
N GLY A 55 9.77 -3.13 11.15
CA GLY A 55 10.55 -3.81 10.13
C GLY A 55 9.95 -5.20 9.93
N PHE A 56 9.12 -5.36 8.89
CA PHE A 56 8.68 -6.65 8.38
C PHE A 56 7.60 -7.36 9.22
N ASP A 57 6.37 -6.88 9.16
CA ASP A 57 5.30 -7.80 8.79
C ASP A 57 4.52 -7.19 7.63
N SER A 58 4.16 -8.06 6.71
CA SER A 58 3.54 -7.68 5.46
C SER A 58 2.09 -7.31 5.75
N ASP A 59 1.53 -6.38 4.98
CA ASP A 59 0.08 -6.16 4.91
C ASP A 59 -0.59 -5.63 6.19
N ASP A 60 -0.73 -4.31 6.31
CA ASP A 60 -1.97 -3.76 6.87
C ASP A 60 -2.22 -2.34 6.35
N THR A 61 -3.10 -2.30 5.36
CA THR A 61 -3.85 -1.12 4.98
C THR A 61 -4.87 -0.85 6.08
N SER A 62 -4.61 0.14 6.94
CA SER A 62 -5.62 0.63 7.88
C SER A 62 -6.68 1.46 7.15
N VAL A 63 -7.56 0.77 6.42
CA VAL A 63 -8.95 1.15 6.10
C VAL A 63 -9.81 0.28 7.04
N PRO A 64 -10.86 0.83 7.68
CA PRO A 64 -11.38 0.34 8.95
C PRO A 64 -11.89 -1.10 8.86
N ARG A 65 -11.53 -1.89 9.88
CA ARG A 65 -12.11 -3.19 10.22
C ARG A 65 -13.62 -3.21 9.92
N PRO A 66 -14.09 -3.95 8.90
CA PRO A 66 -15.43 -4.47 8.93
C PRO A 66 -15.39 -5.73 9.79
N GLU A 67 -16.18 -5.72 10.84
CA GLU A 67 -16.76 -6.91 11.45
C GLU A 67 -16.87 -8.08 10.45
N ALA A 68 -16.46 -9.27 10.92
CA ALA A 68 -16.43 -10.53 10.18
C ALA A 68 -17.57 -10.60 9.16
N PRO A 69 -17.28 -10.85 7.87
CA PRO A 69 -18.31 -10.77 6.86
C PRO A 69 -19.27 -11.93 7.09
N ASP A 70 -20.44 -11.62 7.65
CA ASP A 70 -21.61 -12.47 7.55
C ASP A 70 -21.71 -12.93 6.09
N SER A 71 -22.09 -14.18 5.87
CA SER A 71 -22.17 -14.82 4.54
C SER A 71 -22.81 -13.93 3.44
N LYS A 72 -23.67 -12.98 3.83
CA LYS A 72 -24.28 -11.97 2.96
C LYS A 72 -23.29 -10.93 2.40
N THR A 73 -22.32 -10.47 3.20
CA THR A 73 -21.31 -9.48 2.77
C THR A 73 -20.35 -10.08 1.75
N LEU A 74 -19.91 -11.34 1.94
CA LEU A 74 -19.10 -12.06 0.95
C LEU A 74 -19.86 -12.26 -0.37
N SER A 75 -21.16 -12.53 -0.30
CA SER A 75 -22.01 -12.69 -1.48
C SER A 75 -22.13 -11.40 -2.27
N HIS A 76 -22.38 -10.28 -1.57
CA HIS A 76 -22.51 -8.96 -2.21
C HIS A 76 -21.19 -8.51 -2.84
N LEU A 77 -20.07 -8.69 -2.14
CA LEU A 77 -18.73 -8.36 -2.64
C LEU A 77 -18.34 -9.22 -3.85
N ALA A 78 -18.69 -10.51 -3.86
CA ALA A 78 -18.45 -11.39 -5.01
C ALA A 78 -19.26 -10.97 -6.25
N VAL A 79 -20.50 -10.50 -6.05
CA VAL A 79 -21.37 -10.00 -7.13
C VAL A 79 -20.86 -8.66 -7.67
N GLU A 80 -20.41 -7.76 -6.79
CA GLU A 80 -19.79 -6.49 -7.18
C GLU A 80 -18.51 -6.73 -7.98
N ALA A 81 -17.60 -7.57 -7.49
CA ALA A 81 -16.36 -7.91 -8.19
C ALA A 81 -16.63 -8.53 -9.58
N SER A 82 -17.62 -9.43 -9.68
CA SER A 82 -18.01 -10.04 -10.95
C SER A 82 -18.60 -9.04 -11.95
N THR A 83 -19.30 -8.01 -11.44
CA THR A 83 -19.87 -6.95 -12.27
C THR A 83 -18.78 -6.04 -12.81
N VAL A 84 -17.82 -5.65 -11.95
CA VAL A 84 -16.67 -4.81 -12.32
C VAL A 84 -15.78 -5.53 -13.34
N LEU A 85 -15.52 -6.82 -13.17
CA LEU A 85 -14.74 -7.60 -14.13
C LEU A 85 -15.39 -7.66 -15.52
N ARG A 86 -16.72 -7.88 -15.59
CA ARG A 86 -17.45 -7.87 -16.87
C ARG A 86 -17.44 -6.51 -17.56
N ASP A 87 -17.45 -5.43 -16.78
CA ASP A 87 -17.38 -4.06 -17.30
C ASP A 87 -15.98 -3.77 -17.85
N LEU A 88 -14.94 -4.20 -17.13
CA LEU A 88 -13.55 -4.15 -17.62
C LEU A 88 -13.35 -5.00 -18.89
N GLU A 89 -13.98 -6.19 -18.99
CA GLU A 89 -13.91 -7.03 -20.20
C GLU A 89 -14.50 -6.33 -21.43
N LYS A 90 -15.55 -5.51 -21.25
CA LYS A 90 -16.12 -4.69 -22.34
C LYS A 90 -15.18 -3.59 -22.78
N ASP A 91 -14.43 -2.99 -21.84
CA ASP A 91 -13.42 -1.96 -22.13
C ASP A 91 -12.13 -2.54 -22.74
N VAL A 92 -11.75 -3.75 -22.36
CA VAL A 92 -10.67 -4.55 -23.01
C VAL A 92 -11.01 -4.84 -24.48
N GLY A 93 -12.30 -4.83 -24.84
CA GLY A 93 -12.82 -4.94 -26.20
C GLY A 93 -12.42 -3.80 -27.15
N THR A 94 -11.93 -2.66 -26.66
CA THR A 94 -11.65 -1.48 -27.51
C THR A 94 -10.17 -1.02 -27.54
N ASN A 95 -9.26 -1.55 -26.70
CA ASN A 95 -7.87 -1.04 -26.67
C ASN A 95 -6.74 -2.11 -26.62
N LEU A 96 -6.94 -3.29 -27.20
CA LEU A 96 -5.79 -4.16 -27.55
C LEU A 96 -5.43 -3.98 -29.02
N SER A 97 -4.23 -3.42 -29.25
CA SER A 97 -3.64 -3.26 -30.58
C SER A 97 -3.67 -4.60 -31.35
N PHE A 98 -4.08 -4.56 -32.62
CA PHE A 98 -4.24 -5.71 -33.53
C PHE A 98 -3.13 -6.79 -33.44
N PRO A 99 -1.82 -6.45 -33.34
CA PRO A 99 -0.76 -7.45 -33.13
C PRO A 99 -0.87 -8.25 -31.83
N GLN A 100 -1.35 -7.64 -30.75
CA GLN A 100 -1.46 -8.27 -29.43
C GLN A 100 -2.64 -9.25 -29.37
N ARG A 101 -3.75 -8.93 -30.05
CA ARG A 101 -4.90 -9.83 -30.23
C ARG A 101 -4.53 -11.11 -30.97
N ARG A 102 -3.75 -10.99 -32.05
CA ARG A 102 -3.26 -12.16 -32.81
C ARG A 102 -2.36 -13.05 -31.95
N LYS A 103 -1.51 -12.44 -31.11
CA LYS A 103 -0.63 -13.17 -30.18
C LYS A 103 -1.42 -13.91 -29.09
N LEU A 104 -2.51 -13.34 -28.60
CA LEU A 104 -3.37 -13.97 -27.60
C LEU A 104 -4.15 -15.15 -28.18
N LEU A 105 -4.69 -15.02 -29.41
CA LEU A 105 -5.33 -16.12 -30.13
C LEU A 105 -4.36 -17.28 -30.41
N GLU A 106 -3.12 -16.97 -30.80
CA GLU A 106 -2.05 -17.97 -30.98
C GLU A 106 -1.74 -18.72 -29.69
N LEU A 107 -1.68 -18.03 -28.55
CA LEU A 107 -1.44 -18.65 -27.24
C LEU A 107 -2.63 -19.51 -26.79
N ALA A 108 -3.87 -19.04 -26.99
CA ALA A 108 -5.07 -19.81 -26.68
C ALA A 108 -5.11 -21.11 -27.49
N LYS A 109 -4.80 -21.04 -28.79
CA LYS A 109 -4.74 -22.21 -29.66
C LYS A 109 -3.63 -23.19 -29.25
N LYS A 110 -2.47 -22.70 -28.81
CA LYS A 110 -1.40 -23.54 -28.27
C LYS A 110 -1.78 -24.24 -26.97
N LEU A 111 -2.52 -23.57 -26.09
CA LEU A 111 -3.01 -24.18 -24.85
C LEU A 111 -4.07 -25.26 -25.12
N GLU A 112 -4.99 -25.02 -26.06
CA GLU A 112 -5.97 -26.03 -26.48
C GLU A 112 -5.29 -27.26 -27.10
N GLN A 113 -4.27 -27.05 -27.94
CA GLN A 113 -3.51 -28.14 -28.52
C GLN A 113 -2.74 -28.94 -27.45
N ALA A 114 -2.15 -28.26 -26.46
CA ALA A 114 -1.44 -28.91 -25.36
C ALA A 114 -2.40 -29.68 -24.43
N ALA A 115 -3.61 -29.17 -24.22
CA ALA A 115 -4.64 -29.88 -23.45
C ALA A 115 -5.10 -31.17 -24.17
N ASN A 116 -5.23 -31.13 -25.50
CA ASN A 116 -5.57 -32.31 -26.29
C ASN A 116 -4.42 -33.33 -26.38
N ASP A 117 -3.15 -32.91 -26.33
CA ASP A 117 -1.99 -33.82 -26.30
C ASP A 117 -1.86 -34.54 -24.95
N LEU A 118 -2.37 -33.92 -23.87
CA LEU A 118 -2.39 -34.50 -22.52
C LEU A 118 -3.51 -35.54 -22.30
N ASP A 119 -4.53 -35.58 -23.16
CA ASP A 119 -5.67 -36.51 -23.10
C ASP A 119 -5.54 -37.67 -24.12
N ALA A 120 -4.47 -37.71 -24.92
CA ALA A 120 -4.23 -38.69 -25.99
C ALA A 120 -3.32 -39.86 -25.60
#